data_AF-A0A2K5DVP4-F1
#
_entry.id   AF-A0A2K5DVP4-F1
#
_cell.length_a   1.000
_cell.length_b   1.000
_cell.length_c   1.000
_cell.angle_alpha   90.00
_cell.angle_beta   90.00
_cell.angle_gamma   90.00
#
_symmetry.space_group_name_H-M   'P 1'
#
loop_
_entity.id
_entity.type
_entity.pdbx_description
1 polymer ?
#
loop_
_entity_poly.entity_id
_entity_poly.type
_entity_poly.pdbx_seq_one_letter_code
_entity_poly.pdbx_strand_id
1 'polypeptide(L)'
;SQYWPHSLPSLDKRRLEAFTSKSKLSYNTKFAIPDFKVGILDSLVGLSDELGKLDSCAESLIRRMAQSVVEVMEDSKGKAQEHLLANGVDLTSFVTHSEWDMAKYPAKQPLVSVVDTIAKPEVPTGNLQHSEDEPGEPGEEIHGEPLHPDTERYCEQRGLRAGF
;
A
#
# COMPACT_ATOMS: atom_id res chain seq x y z
N SER A 1 1.13 2.51 -16.20
CA SER A 1 1.52 1.18 -16.73
C SER A 1 0.29 0.34 -16.98
N GLN A 2 0.29 -0.58 -17.95
CA GLN A 2 -0.82 -1.49 -18.23
C GLN A 2 -0.33 -2.94 -18.05
N TYR A 3 -1.17 -3.79 -17.46
CA TYR A 3 -0.87 -5.21 -17.18
C TYR A 3 -2.00 -6.08 -17.74
N TRP A 4 -1.64 -7.25 -18.26
CA TRP A 4 -2.57 -8.17 -18.92
C TRP A 4 -2.42 -9.59 -18.33
N PRO A 5 -3.24 -9.96 -17.34
CA PRO A 5 -3.23 -11.31 -16.80
C PRO A 5 -3.72 -12.30 -17.87
N HIS A 6 -3.03 -13.44 -18.00
CA HIS A 6 -3.40 -14.51 -18.90
C HIS A 6 -3.11 -15.85 -18.24
N SER A 7 -4.01 -16.83 -18.44
CA SER A 7 -3.82 -18.21 -18.01
C SER A 7 -3.66 -19.09 -19.23
N LEU A 8 -2.58 -19.87 -19.26
CA LEU A 8 -2.25 -20.74 -20.39
C LEU A 8 -1.97 -22.16 -19.88
N PRO A 9 -2.39 -23.19 -20.63
CA PRO A 9 -1.90 -24.54 -20.44
C PRO A 9 -0.36 -24.57 -20.47
N SER A 10 0.23 -25.51 -19.75
CA SER A 10 1.70 -25.60 -19.57
C SER A 10 2.50 -25.65 -20.87
N LEU A 11 1.93 -26.24 -21.94
CA LEU A 11 2.55 -26.30 -23.26
C LEU A 11 2.57 -24.93 -23.95
N ASP A 12 1.49 -24.16 -23.85
CA ASP A 12 1.36 -22.85 -24.50
C ASP A 12 2.16 -21.78 -23.76
N LYS A 13 2.29 -21.91 -22.44
CA LYS A 13 3.20 -21.07 -21.64
C LYS A 13 4.62 -21.06 -22.21
N ARG A 14 5.22 -22.24 -22.44
CA ARG A 14 6.59 -22.33 -22.97
C ARG A 14 6.73 -21.70 -24.35
N ARG A 15 5.69 -21.84 -25.18
CA ARG A 15 5.67 -21.24 -26.53
C ARG A 15 5.59 -19.72 -26.44
N LEU A 16 4.74 -19.18 -25.58
CA LEU A 16 4.62 -17.75 -25.36
C LEU A 16 5.94 -17.15 -24.84
N GLU A 17 6.55 -17.78 -23.84
CA GLU A 17 7.84 -17.35 -23.29
C GLU A 17 8.94 -17.36 -24.37
N ALA A 18 9.02 -18.43 -25.18
CA ALA A 18 9.99 -18.50 -26.27
C ALA A 18 9.77 -17.43 -27.35
N PHE A 19 8.53 -17.08 -27.65
CA PHE A 19 8.19 -16.09 -28.66
C PHE A 19 8.45 -14.66 -28.17
N THR A 20 7.96 -14.32 -26.98
CA THR A 20 8.03 -12.98 -26.39
C THR A 20 9.44 -12.60 -25.94
N SER A 21 10.22 -13.53 -25.38
CA SER A 21 11.60 -13.28 -24.97
C SER A 21 12.53 -13.03 -26.16
N LYS A 22 12.38 -13.81 -27.24
CA LYS A 22 13.15 -13.61 -28.49
C LYS A 22 12.91 -12.25 -29.14
N SER A 23 11.69 -11.73 -29.03
CA SER A 23 11.24 -10.52 -29.72
C SER A 23 11.14 -9.29 -28.80
N LYS A 24 11.43 -9.42 -27.50
CA LYS A 24 11.35 -8.37 -26.47
C LYS A 24 10.00 -7.62 -26.47
N LEU A 25 8.90 -8.33 -26.72
CA LEU A 25 7.57 -7.71 -26.86
C LEU A 25 6.87 -7.45 -25.52
N SER A 26 7.24 -8.17 -24.47
CA SER A 26 6.66 -8.00 -23.14
C SER A 26 7.61 -8.46 -22.04
N TYR A 27 7.40 -7.94 -20.83
CA TYR A 27 7.95 -8.51 -19.61
C TYR A 27 6.91 -9.46 -19.01
N ASN A 28 7.25 -10.74 -18.89
CA ASN A 28 6.33 -11.76 -18.39
C ASN A 28 6.76 -12.21 -17.00
N THR A 29 5.87 -12.10 -16.02
CA THR A 29 6.06 -12.60 -14.67
C THR A 29 5.12 -13.75 -14.39
N LYS A 30 5.59 -14.75 -13.64
CA LYS A 30 4.75 -15.88 -13.25
C LYS A 30 3.93 -15.48 -12.03
N PHE A 31 2.62 -15.58 -12.12
CA PHE A 31 1.72 -15.51 -10.97
C PHE A 31 1.37 -16.94 -10.52
N ALA A 32 1.75 -17.32 -9.31
CA ALA A 32 1.50 -18.66 -8.78
C ALA A 32 0.10 -18.72 -8.16
N ILE A 33 -0.81 -19.43 -8.82
CA ILE A 33 -2.16 -19.68 -8.30
C ILE A 33 -2.12 -20.98 -7.49
N PRO A 34 -2.57 -20.97 -6.22
CA PRO A 34 -2.70 -22.19 -5.43
C PRO A 34 -3.66 -23.22 -6.02
N ASP A 35 -3.47 -24.49 -5.63
CA ASP A 35 -4.45 -25.53 -5.89
C ASP A 35 -5.63 -25.39 -4.92
N PHE A 36 -6.72 -24.78 -5.39
CA PHE A 36 -7.95 -24.63 -4.61
C PHE A 36 -8.79 -25.89 -4.59
N LYS A 37 -9.44 -26.15 -3.44
CA LYS A 37 -10.49 -27.16 -3.35
C LYS A 37 -11.78 -26.64 -3.98
N VAL A 38 -12.00 -27.01 -5.24
CA VAL A 38 -13.21 -26.69 -5.99
C VAL A 38 -14.32 -27.72 -5.74
N GLY A 39 -15.58 -27.25 -5.72
CA GLY A 39 -16.77 -28.08 -5.57
C GLY A 39 -17.24 -28.68 -6.90
N ILE A 40 -18.55 -28.81 -7.06
CA ILE A 40 -19.17 -29.19 -8.34
C ILE A 40 -19.26 -28.01 -9.30
N LEU A 41 -19.48 -28.29 -10.59
CA LEU A 41 -19.55 -27.27 -11.64
C LEU A 41 -20.59 -26.17 -11.35
N ASP A 42 -21.78 -26.55 -10.86
CA ASP A 42 -22.85 -25.60 -10.54
C ASP A 42 -22.39 -24.54 -9.51
N SER A 43 -21.71 -24.99 -8.45
CA SER A 43 -21.13 -24.10 -7.46
C SER A 43 -20.04 -23.20 -8.06
N LEU A 44 -19.26 -23.69 -9.02
CA LEU A 44 -18.24 -22.87 -9.69
C LEU A 44 -18.82 -21.81 -10.61
N VAL A 45 -19.92 -22.14 -11.31
CA VAL A 45 -20.63 -21.17 -12.15
C VAL A 45 -21.20 -20.06 -11.27
N GLY A 46 -21.90 -20.42 -10.18
CA GLY A 46 -22.39 -19.43 -9.22
C GLY A 46 -21.28 -18.58 -8.61
N LEU A 47 -20.16 -19.20 -8.22
CA LEU A 47 -18.99 -18.47 -7.70
C LEU A 47 -18.36 -17.54 -8.76
N SER A 48 -18.39 -17.90 -10.04
CA SER A 48 -17.82 -17.05 -11.10
C SER A 48 -18.59 -15.74 -11.24
N ASP A 49 -19.92 -15.79 -11.14
CA ASP A 49 -20.76 -14.58 -11.15
C ASP A 49 -20.51 -13.72 -9.92
N GLU A 50 -20.43 -14.32 -8.74
CA GLU A 50 -20.13 -13.60 -7.49
C GLU A 50 -18.74 -12.97 -7.49
N LEU A 51 -17.72 -13.68 -7.99
CA LEU A 51 -16.37 -13.14 -8.17
C LEU A 51 -16.35 -11.94 -9.13
N GLY A 52 -17.13 -11.97 -10.22
CA GLY A 52 -17.25 -10.83 -11.14
C GLY A 52 -17.87 -9.59 -10.48
N LYS A 53 -18.86 -9.78 -9.59
CA LYS A 53 -19.44 -8.68 -8.79
C LYS A 53 -18.44 -8.14 -7.78
N LEU A 54 -17.73 -9.04 -7.09
CA LEU A 54 -16.72 -8.68 -6.10
C LEU A 54 -15.59 -7.87 -6.73
N ASP A 55 -15.09 -8.30 -7.89
CA ASP A 55 -14.05 -7.60 -8.65
C ASP A 55 -14.48 -6.18 -9.04
N SER A 56 -15.68 -6.04 -9.60
CA SER A 56 -16.26 -4.73 -9.95
C SER A 56 -16.42 -3.80 -8.73
N CYS A 57 -16.78 -4.37 -7.58
CA CYS A 57 -16.91 -3.64 -6.32
C CYS A 57 -15.54 -3.19 -5.80
N ALA A 58 -14.56 -4.09 -5.79
CA ALA A 58 -13.19 -3.81 -5.35
C ALA A 58 -12.54 -2.73 -6.23
N GLU A 59 -12.67 -2.82 -7.56
CA GLU A 59 -12.18 -1.80 -8.50
C GLU A 59 -12.78 -0.43 -8.18
N SER A 60 -14.11 -0.37 -8.00
CA SER A 60 -14.82 0.88 -7.67
C SER A 60 -14.37 1.47 -6.34
N LEU A 61 -14.14 0.63 -5.32
CA LEU A 61 -13.68 1.06 -4.00
C LEU A 61 -12.24 1.59 -4.06
N ILE A 62 -11.33 0.84 -4.70
CA ILE A 62 -9.93 1.23 -4.88
C ILE A 62 -9.84 2.55 -5.66
N ARG A 63 -10.64 2.71 -6.72
CA ARG A 63 -10.67 3.95 -7.51
C ARG A 63 -11.11 5.14 -6.66
N ARG A 64 -12.13 4.98 -5.82
CA ARG A 64 -12.60 6.04 -4.91
C ARG A 64 -11.55 6.37 -3.85
N MET A 65 -10.90 5.37 -3.26
CA MET A 65 -9.81 5.59 -2.30
C MET A 65 -8.63 6.35 -2.94
N ALA A 66 -8.23 5.96 -4.15
CA ALA A 66 -7.17 6.65 -4.89
C ALA A 66 -7.56 8.10 -5.24
N GLN A 67 -8.82 8.34 -5.63
CA GLN A 67 -9.34 9.70 -5.85
C GLN A 67 -9.30 10.54 -4.58
N SER A 68 -9.72 9.99 -3.44
CA SER A 68 -9.65 10.70 -2.16
C SER A 68 -8.22 11.07 -1.77
N VAL A 69 -7.23 10.22 -2.04
CA VAL A 69 -5.82 10.56 -1.83
C VAL A 69 -5.39 11.72 -2.73
N VAL A 70 -5.83 11.73 -4.00
CA VAL A 70 -5.51 12.84 -4.93
C VAL A 70 -6.15 14.16 -4.48
N GLU A 71 -7.41 14.14 -4.06
CA GLU A 71 -8.17 15.31 -3.57
C GLU A 71 -7.54 15.90 -2.29
N VAL A 72 -7.13 15.05 -1.34
CA VAL A 72 -6.46 15.51 -0.11
C VAL A 72 -5.08 16.13 -0.38
N MET A 73 -4.44 15.73 -1.48
CA MET A 73 -3.08 16.13 -1.82
C MET A 73 -2.98 17.29 -2.82
N GLU A 74 -4.09 17.98 -3.11
CA GLU A 74 -4.22 19.02 -4.13
C GLU A 74 -3.12 20.11 -4.10
N ASP A 75 -2.59 20.46 -2.92
CA ASP A 75 -1.53 21.47 -2.76
C ASP A 75 -0.11 20.96 -3.09
N SER A 76 0.06 19.64 -3.26
CA SER A 76 1.35 18.97 -3.45
C SER A 76 1.41 18.26 -4.81
N LYS A 77 1.50 19.07 -5.87
CA LYS A 77 1.44 18.63 -7.27
C LYS A 77 2.40 17.46 -7.56
N GLY A 78 1.82 16.27 -7.80
CA GLY A 78 2.56 15.07 -8.21
C GLY A 78 2.95 14.11 -7.08
N LYS A 79 2.65 14.42 -5.81
CA LYS A 79 2.96 13.54 -4.69
C LYS A 79 1.88 12.48 -4.41
N ALA A 80 0.69 12.55 -4.99
CA ALA A 80 -0.33 11.51 -4.75
C ALA A 80 0.17 10.08 -5.03
N GLN A 81 1.05 9.92 -6.02
CA GLN A 81 1.59 8.62 -6.39
C GLN A 81 2.51 7.98 -5.33
N GLU A 82 3.20 8.75 -4.48
CA GLU A 82 4.02 8.20 -3.39
C GLU A 82 3.18 7.60 -2.25
N HIS A 83 1.89 7.96 -2.15
CA HIS A 83 0.98 7.44 -1.12
C HIS A 83 0.15 6.25 -1.59
N LEU A 84 0.10 5.99 -2.90
CA LEU A 84 -0.63 4.85 -3.48
C LEU A 84 0.25 3.60 -3.44
N LEU A 85 0.47 3.08 -2.23
CA LEU A 85 1.27 1.90 -1.96
C LEU A 85 0.37 0.72 -1.58
N ALA A 86 0.74 -0.48 -2.00
CA ALA A 86 0.14 -1.74 -1.56
C ALA A 86 1.12 -2.46 -0.65
N ASN A 87 0.75 -2.75 0.60
CA ASN A 87 1.65 -3.33 1.61
C ASN A 87 2.99 -2.58 1.75
N GLY A 88 2.99 -1.25 1.59
CA GLY A 88 4.19 -0.41 1.67
C GLY A 88 5.11 -0.46 0.44
N VAL A 89 4.74 -1.17 -0.64
CA VAL A 89 5.46 -1.19 -1.91
C VAL A 89 4.67 -0.52 -3.02
N ASP A 90 5.35 -0.06 -4.07
CA ASP A 90 4.68 0.52 -5.23
C ASP A 90 3.85 -0.53 -5.98
N LEU A 91 2.81 -0.08 -6.68
CA LEU A 91 1.86 -0.96 -7.37
C LEU A 91 2.52 -1.81 -8.48
N THR A 92 3.59 -1.34 -9.12
CA THR A 92 4.29 -2.10 -10.16
C THR A 92 5.02 -3.29 -9.53
N SER A 93 5.75 -3.05 -8.45
CA SER A 93 6.43 -4.10 -7.70
C SER A 93 5.43 -5.08 -7.10
N PHE A 94 4.33 -4.58 -6.53
CA PHE A 94 3.26 -5.42 -6.00
C PHE A 94 2.69 -6.36 -7.07
N VAL A 95 2.25 -5.86 -8.22
CA VAL A 95 1.65 -6.70 -9.29
C VAL A 95 2.64 -7.74 -9.84
N THR A 96 3.94 -7.43 -9.86
CA THR A 96 4.96 -8.31 -10.46
C THR A 96 5.51 -9.37 -9.52
N HIS A 97 5.43 -9.15 -8.20
CA HIS A 97 5.99 -10.04 -7.17
C HIS A 97 4.96 -10.52 -6.15
N SER A 98 3.67 -10.24 -6.37
CA SER A 98 2.61 -10.71 -5.47
C SER A 98 2.58 -12.22 -5.41
N GLU A 99 2.62 -12.73 -4.18
CA GLU A 99 2.38 -14.12 -3.86
C GLU A 99 1.05 -14.26 -3.14
N TRP A 100 0.47 -15.45 -3.23
CA TRP A 100 -0.75 -15.75 -2.51
C TRP A 100 -0.46 -15.87 -1.01
N ASP A 101 -1.13 -15.06 -0.19
CA ASP A 101 -1.02 -15.13 1.27
C ASP A 101 -1.79 -16.36 1.79
N MET A 102 -1.08 -17.46 1.99
CA MET A 102 -1.64 -18.71 2.50
C MET A 102 -2.09 -18.64 3.96
N ALA A 103 -1.58 -17.67 4.73
CA ALA A 103 -1.98 -17.48 6.12
C ALA A 103 -3.33 -16.75 6.19
N LYS A 104 -3.49 -15.72 5.35
CA LYS A 104 -4.72 -14.93 5.25
C LYS A 104 -5.82 -15.65 4.47
N TYR A 105 -5.46 -16.35 3.40
CA TYR A 105 -6.40 -17.02 2.49
C TYR A 105 -5.99 -18.49 2.25
N PRO A 106 -6.25 -19.42 3.18
CA PRO A 106 -5.73 -20.78 3.07
C PRO A 106 -6.37 -21.56 1.91
N ALA A 107 -5.59 -21.94 0.89
CA ALA A 107 -6.07 -22.68 -0.30
C ALA A 107 -6.60 -24.09 -0.01
N LYS A 108 -6.29 -24.63 1.18
CA LYS A 108 -6.80 -25.93 1.65
C LYS A 108 -8.29 -25.89 2.02
N GLN A 109 -8.84 -24.71 2.27
CA GLN A 109 -10.27 -24.52 2.53
C GLN A 109 -11.07 -24.59 1.22
N PRO A 110 -12.39 -24.89 1.28
CA PRO A 110 -13.26 -24.78 0.12
C PRO A 110 -13.17 -23.38 -0.50
N LEU A 111 -13.13 -23.31 -1.84
CA LEU A 111 -12.99 -22.04 -2.56
C LEU A 111 -14.03 -20.99 -2.12
N VAL A 112 -15.29 -21.40 -1.91
CA VAL A 112 -16.36 -20.51 -1.42
C VAL A 112 -15.97 -19.79 -0.13
N SER A 113 -15.39 -20.50 0.85
CA SER A 113 -15.01 -19.90 2.14
C SER A 113 -13.87 -18.89 1.99
N VAL A 114 -12.96 -19.13 1.04
CA VAL A 114 -11.90 -18.18 0.71
C VAL A 114 -12.49 -16.92 0.08
N VAL A 115 -13.43 -17.07 -0.86
CA VAL A 115 -14.13 -15.94 -1.49
C VAL A 115 -14.93 -15.14 -0.47
N ASP A 116 -15.67 -15.79 0.43
CA ASP A 116 -16.41 -15.12 1.50
C ASP A 116 -15.50 -14.29 2.42
N THR A 117 -14.29 -14.81 2.69
CA THR A 117 -13.28 -14.09 3.49
C THR A 117 -12.77 -12.85 2.77
N ILE A 118 -12.50 -12.95 1.46
CA ILE A 118 -12.04 -11.82 0.64
C ILE A 118 -13.15 -10.77 0.49
N ALA A 119 -14.40 -11.22 0.32
CA ALA A 119 -15.56 -10.34 0.16
C ALA A 119 -15.86 -9.51 1.41
N LYS A 120 -15.35 -9.92 2.57
CA LYS A 120 -15.47 -9.18 3.81
C LYS A 120 -14.32 -8.16 3.90
N PRO A 121 -14.57 -6.86 3.64
CA PRO A 121 -13.50 -5.87 3.70
C PRO A 121 -12.92 -5.85 5.10
N GLU A 122 -11.60 -5.98 5.17
CA GLU A 122 -10.87 -5.70 6.40
C GLU A 122 -10.87 -4.19 6.57
N VAL A 123 -11.74 -3.70 7.45
CA VAL A 123 -11.67 -2.31 7.89
C VAL A 123 -10.26 -2.12 8.42
N PRO A 124 -9.47 -1.17 7.87
CA PRO A 124 -8.23 -0.80 8.52
C PRO A 124 -8.62 -0.35 9.92
N THR A 125 -8.34 -1.18 10.92
CA THR A 125 -8.27 -0.71 12.30
C THR A 125 -7.19 0.35 12.24
N GLY A 126 -7.62 1.60 12.16
CA GLY A 126 -6.72 2.73 12.11
C GLY A 126 -5.83 2.60 13.34
N ASN A 127 -4.58 2.20 13.11
CA ASN A 127 -3.51 2.70 13.93
C ASN A 127 -3.45 4.18 13.55
N LEU A 128 -4.34 4.97 14.15
CA LEU A 128 -4.05 6.36 14.44
C LEU A 128 -2.78 6.26 15.28
N GLN A 129 -1.62 6.26 14.62
CA GLN A 129 -0.42 6.76 15.26
C GLN A 129 -0.78 8.20 15.56
N HIS A 130 -1.34 8.39 16.74
CA HIS A 130 -1.18 9.62 17.48
C HIS A 130 0.32 9.85 17.43
N SER A 131 0.77 10.81 16.61
CA SER A 131 1.99 11.51 16.91
C SER A 131 1.69 12.19 18.25
N GLU A 132 1.86 11.44 19.34
CA GLU A 132 2.23 12.05 20.59
C GLU A 132 3.55 12.76 20.26
N ASP A 133 3.44 14.07 20.04
CA ASP A 133 4.57 14.97 20.13
C ASP A 133 5.25 14.67 21.47
N GLU A 134 6.37 13.96 21.39
CA GLU A 134 7.30 13.80 22.51
C GLU A 134 7.57 15.20 23.09
N PRO A 135 7.20 15.49 24.35
CA PRO A 135 7.64 16.72 24.98
C PRO A 135 9.16 16.59 25.15
N GLY A 136 9.89 17.37 24.35
CA GLY A 136 11.34 17.38 24.33
C GLY A 136 11.93 17.38 25.74
N GLU A 137 12.83 16.44 25.98
CA GLU A 137 13.65 16.32 27.18
C GLU A 137 14.19 17.68 27.62
N PRO A 138 14.08 18.06 28.90
CA PRO A 138 14.76 19.24 29.43
C PRO A 138 16.27 19.02 29.34
N GLY A 139 16.94 19.91 28.62
CA GLY A 139 18.36 19.83 28.30
C GLY A 139 19.27 19.63 29.51
N GLU A 140 20.33 18.86 29.28
CA GLU A 140 21.44 18.65 30.19
C GLU A 140 21.98 19.98 30.74
N GLU A 141 21.90 20.15 32.05
CA GLU A 141 22.64 21.14 32.82
C GLU A 141 24.14 20.83 32.69
N ILE A 142 24.81 21.45 31.72
CA ILE A 142 26.27 21.48 31.67
C ILE A 142 26.78 22.50 32.69
N HIS A 143 27.32 21.95 33.77
CA HIS A 143 28.04 22.64 34.83
C HIS A 143 29.18 23.51 34.24
N GLY A 144 29.30 24.73 34.78
CA GLY A 144 29.99 25.84 34.12
C GLY A 144 31.51 25.83 34.07
N GLU A 145 32.03 26.70 33.21
CA GLU A 145 33.35 27.30 33.31
C GLU A 145 33.21 28.82 33.05
N PRO A 146 33.76 29.71 33.90
CA PRO A 146 33.65 31.15 33.72
C PRO A 146 34.87 31.70 32.97
N LEU A 147 34.66 32.68 32.07
CA LEU A 147 35.44 33.92 31.88
C LEU A 147 35.29 34.46 30.44
N HIS A 148 34.61 35.60 30.27
CA HIS A 148 35.25 36.86 29.86
C HIS A 148 34.24 38.03 29.97
N PRO A 149 34.59 39.17 30.60
CA PRO A 149 33.65 40.26 30.84
C PRO A 149 33.66 41.21 29.64
N ASP A 150 32.66 41.15 28.75
CA ASP A 150 32.46 42.26 27.78
C ASP A 150 31.09 42.32 27.08
N THR A 151 30.08 41.56 27.51
CA THR A 151 28.74 41.60 26.86
C THR A 151 27.68 42.40 27.62
N GLU A 152 28.00 42.95 28.79
CA GLU A 152 27.12 43.78 29.64
C GLU A 152 26.91 45.23 29.13
N ARG A 153 26.88 45.46 27.82
CA ARG A 153 26.64 46.81 27.28
C ARG A 153 25.54 46.96 26.23
N TYR A 154 24.76 45.93 25.91
CA TYR A 154 23.81 46.05 24.80
C TYR A 154 22.31 45.85 25.10
N CYS A 155 21.92 45.47 26.32
CA CYS A 155 20.50 45.19 26.62
C CYS A 155 19.81 46.18 27.59
N GLU A 156 20.45 47.27 28.01
CA GLU A 156 19.82 48.32 28.84
C GLU A 156 19.28 49.51 28.05
N GLN A 157 19.01 49.35 26.75
CA GLN A 157 18.53 50.46 25.93
C GLN A 157 17.36 50.09 25.03
N ARG A 158 16.25 49.69 25.66
CA ARG A 158 14.86 50.04 25.29
C ARG A 158 13.93 49.14 26.10
N GLY A 159 13.55 49.63 27.29
CA GLY A 159 12.36 49.13 27.95
C GLY A 159 11.15 49.31 27.03
N LEU A 160 10.34 48.27 26.91
CA LEU A 160 8.89 48.31 27.06
C LEU A 160 8.29 46.92 26.76
N ARG A 161 7.39 46.53 27.67
CA ARG A 161 6.64 45.27 27.75
C ARG A 161 5.93 44.90 26.44
N ALA A 162 6.00 43.63 26.06
CA ALA A 162 5.03 43.02 25.17
C ALA A 162 3.71 42.82 25.92
N GLY A 163 2.62 43.35 25.37
CA GLY A 163 1.25 43.03 25.71
C GLY A 163 0.52 42.66 24.43
N PHE A 164 -0.08 41.46 24.46
CA PHE A 164 -0.74 40.68 23.40
C PHE A 164 0.18 40.04 22.36
#